data_AF-A0A7S1ZPA8-F1
#
_entry.id   AF-A0A7S1ZPA8-F1
#
_cell.length_a   1.000
_cell.length_b   1.000
_cell.length_c   1.000
_cell.angle_alpha   90.00
_cell.angle_beta   90.00
_cell.angle_gamma   90.00
#
_symmetry.space_group_name_H-M   'P 1'
#
loop_
_entity.id
_entity.type
_entity.pdbx_description
1 polymer ?
#
loop_
_entity_poly.entity_id
_entity_poly.type
_entity_poly.pdbx_seq_one_letter_code
_entity_poly.pdbx_strand_id
1 'polypeptide(L)'
;MSARASNSSGSSTETDELAKEALFLFKTATAGTLPKSVATSRLRESYAKYNQLRAMLASKREMDALVSVYKNLGSVAFSLGKREMSFGSKQDPKVSLYWLWQAIVNFGEAYEGCKKEDLQCKDYLWATNCLRKTELVYWAIFQFLVDSSDDWRVRDGQIQKLTRACLSERRLCLSQQYVLACLHLKRGRLLLNAATTAYNKSVETRRSRATGEDKESVKFPLCREANSCLSEMESSAVMVEQSLKRIDEIELKETIKSEFEEQKAEMQSLRLKVESTRLCNQALKLQETAVQGSDELNLDLIWDAADLFLMSMKISRGEGSHRENDTATKDALKSNGEEKRRKNSTAQNMECEAIAAARLGVLYESVLKNDFLAEPFLMHAIQLAHVIGDIEHRNMGLNDWFICATKSLQAVRAAHDTPDCEYTPREEFKAFAESIDAEIKESESKTTQARKLLNYLSSQHPAKNAAHRDEMKQKIETLDASKFITYKKALMVAAKCYHTDKNGAYGRDWVWLCGKIMRHVNDLFTFFKGVA
;
A
#
# COMPACT_ATOMS: atom_id res chain seq x y z
N MET A 1 -75.59 -7.11 37.79
CA MET A 1 -74.32 -6.86 37.08
C MET A 1 -73.50 -8.14 37.14
N SER A 2 -73.66 -8.99 36.13
CA SER A 2 -73.12 -10.35 36.08
C SER A 2 -72.00 -10.44 35.04
N ALA A 3 -70.96 -11.18 35.41
CA ALA A 3 -70.01 -11.89 34.57
C ALA A 3 -69.22 -11.12 33.49
N ARG A 4 -67.98 -10.78 33.82
CA ARG A 4 -66.84 -10.83 32.89
C ARG A 4 -65.68 -11.54 33.58
N ALA A 5 -65.82 -12.86 33.73
CA ALA A 5 -64.75 -13.74 34.15
C ALA A 5 -64.27 -14.56 32.95
N SER A 6 -62.99 -14.35 32.62
CA SER A 6 -62.02 -15.36 32.19
C SER A 6 -62.34 -16.25 30.99
N ASN A 7 -61.97 -15.78 29.80
CA ASN A 7 -61.63 -16.59 28.62
C ASN A 7 -60.15 -16.35 28.20
N SER A 8 -59.19 -16.47 29.12
CA SER A 8 -57.76 -16.26 28.82
C SER A 8 -56.91 -17.54 28.74
N SER A 9 -57.47 -18.72 29.02
CA SER A 9 -56.73 -20.00 29.01
C SER A 9 -56.56 -20.62 27.62
N GLY A 10 -57.33 -20.21 26.62
CA GLY A 10 -57.23 -20.76 25.25
C GLY A 10 -56.17 -20.13 24.35
N SER A 11 -55.57 -18.99 24.75
CA SER A 11 -54.67 -18.25 23.86
C SER A 11 -53.20 -18.68 23.94
N SER A 12 -52.76 -19.31 25.05
CA SER A 12 -51.38 -19.80 25.16
C SER A 12 -51.19 -21.15 24.47
N THR A 13 -52.25 -21.98 24.43
CA THR A 13 -52.23 -23.29 23.78
C THR A 13 -52.01 -23.18 22.27
N GLU A 14 -52.64 -22.20 21.61
CA GLU A 14 -52.50 -21.99 20.17
C GLU A 14 -51.08 -21.53 19.78
N THR A 15 -50.48 -20.60 20.54
CA THR A 15 -49.10 -20.15 20.28
C THR A 15 -48.08 -21.26 20.53
N ASP A 16 -48.32 -22.11 21.53
CA ASP A 16 -47.44 -23.24 21.86
C ASP A 16 -47.53 -24.36 20.82
N GLU A 17 -48.74 -24.68 20.34
CA GLU A 17 -48.95 -25.65 19.26
C GLU A 17 -48.28 -25.21 17.97
N LEU A 18 -48.46 -23.94 17.58
CA LEU A 18 -47.83 -23.37 16.40
C LEU A 18 -46.30 -23.38 16.49
N ALA A 19 -45.75 -23.06 17.68
CA ALA A 19 -44.31 -23.12 17.94
C ALA A 19 -43.75 -24.56 17.82
N LYS A 20 -44.45 -25.55 18.39
CA LYS A 20 -44.09 -26.97 18.30
C LYS A 20 -44.10 -27.47 16.87
N GLU A 21 -45.14 -27.12 16.11
CA GLU A 21 -45.27 -27.50 14.70
C GLU A 21 -44.16 -26.88 13.84
N ALA A 22 -43.90 -25.58 14.00
CA ALA A 22 -42.83 -24.89 13.29
C ALA A 22 -41.45 -25.50 13.60
N LEU A 23 -41.19 -25.85 14.87
CA LEU A 23 -39.95 -26.50 15.29
C LEU A 23 -39.83 -27.94 14.74
N PHE A 24 -40.92 -28.69 14.71
CA PHE A 24 -40.95 -30.04 14.14
C PHE A 24 -40.58 -30.01 12.64
N LEU A 25 -41.17 -29.10 11.88
CA LEU A 25 -40.84 -28.91 10.46
C LEU A 25 -39.36 -28.54 10.28
N PHE A 26 -38.83 -27.62 11.09
CA PHE A 26 -37.43 -27.23 11.03
C PHE A 26 -36.46 -28.39 11.35
N LYS A 27 -36.71 -29.14 12.43
CA LYS A 27 -35.87 -30.27 12.85
C LYS A 27 -35.88 -31.37 11.80
N THR A 28 -37.05 -31.74 11.28
CA THR A 28 -37.15 -32.78 10.24
C THR A 28 -36.46 -32.35 8.94
N ALA A 29 -36.54 -31.07 8.57
CA ALA A 29 -35.86 -30.55 7.39
C ALA A 29 -34.33 -30.46 7.55
N THR A 30 -33.82 -30.30 8.76
CA THR A 30 -32.37 -30.17 9.03
C THR A 30 -31.68 -31.48 9.42
N ALA A 31 -32.44 -32.56 9.66
CA ALA A 31 -31.91 -33.89 9.99
C ALA A 31 -31.09 -34.57 8.86
N GLY A 32 -31.11 -34.04 7.63
CA GLY A 32 -30.32 -34.55 6.52
C GLY A 32 -30.88 -35.80 5.82
N THR A 33 -31.98 -36.36 6.29
CA THR A 33 -32.60 -37.59 5.75
C THR A 33 -33.57 -37.36 4.59
N LEU A 34 -34.03 -36.12 4.39
CA LEU A 34 -35.02 -35.78 3.38
C LEU A 34 -34.39 -35.34 2.05
N PRO A 35 -35.05 -35.62 0.90
CA PRO A 35 -34.68 -35.03 -0.38
C PRO A 35 -34.63 -33.50 -0.32
N LYS A 36 -33.70 -32.87 -1.05
CA LYS A 36 -33.46 -31.42 -1.00
C LYS A 36 -34.73 -30.58 -1.25
N SER A 37 -35.57 -30.97 -2.20
CA SER A 37 -36.84 -30.29 -2.52
C SER A 37 -37.83 -30.34 -1.36
N VAL A 38 -38.03 -31.53 -0.76
CA VAL A 38 -38.92 -31.74 0.38
C VAL A 38 -38.42 -30.97 1.61
N ALA A 39 -37.13 -31.03 1.90
CA ALA A 39 -36.53 -30.27 3.00
C ALA A 39 -36.70 -28.76 2.81
N THR A 40 -36.54 -28.25 1.59
CA THR A 40 -36.74 -26.82 1.27
C THR A 40 -38.20 -26.41 1.47
N SER A 41 -39.16 -27.24 1.02
CA SER A 41 -40.59 -27.00 1.25
C SER A 41 -40.93 -26.92 2.74
N ARG A 42 -40.44 -27.87 3.54
CA ARG A 42 -40.65 -27.88 5.00
C ARG A 42 -40.04 -26.68 5.71
N LEU A 43 -38.86 -26.21 5.25
CA LEU A 43 -38.27 -24.99 5.80
C LEU A 43 -39.10 -23.74 5.48
N ARG A 44 -39.65 -23.63 4.26
CA ARG A 44 -40.54 -22.51 3.90
C ARG A 44 -41.82 -22.51 4.73
N GLU A 45 -42.40 -23.70 4.94
CA GLU A 45 -43.57 -23.86 5.81
C GLU A 45 -43.26 -23.51 7.28
N SER A 46 -42.12 -23.98 7.80
CA SER A 46 -41.63 -23.61 9.14
C SER A 46 -41.46 -22.08 9.27
N TYR A 47 -40.87 -21.44 8.26
CA TYR A 47 -40.70 -19.99 8.23
C TYR A 47 -42.04 -19.23 8.22
N ALA A 48 -43.03 -19.71 7.47
CA ALA A 48 -44.36 -19.13 7.44
C ALA A 48 -45.06 -19.22 8.81
N LYS A 49 -44.99 -20.39 9.47
CA LYS A 49 -45.58 -20.60 10.80
C LYS A 49 -44.91 -19.72 11.86
N TYR A 50 -43.57 -19.59 11.85
CA TYR A 50 -42.89 -18.66 12.76
C TYR A 50 -43.25 -17.19 12.50
N ASN A 51 -43.51 -16.78 11.26
CA ASN A 51 -43.99 -15.42 10.97
C ASN A 51 -45.40 -15.16 11.48
N GLN A 52 -46.29 -16.15 11.37
CA GLN A 52 -47.62 -16.09 11.99
C GLN A 52 -47.50 -15.96 13.51
N LEU A 53 -46.66 -16.79 14.14
CA LEU A 53 -46.39 -16.73 15.57
C LEU A 53 -45.82 -15.36 15.98
N ARG A 54 -44.88 -14.80 15.20
CA ARG A 54 -44.33 -13.46 15.42
C ARG A 54 -45.43 -12.39 15.45
N ALA A 55 -46.37 -12.43 14.50
CA ALA A 55 -47.47 -11.47 14.44
C ALA A 55 -48.41 -11.59 15.66
N MET A 56 -48.72 -12.82 16.07
CA MET A 56 -49.55 -13.08 17.26
C MET A 56 -48.88 -12.56 18.53
N LEU A 57 -47.61 -12.92 18.78
CA LEU A 57 -46.87 -12.51 19.97
C LEU A 57 -46.64 -10.99 20.03
N ALA A 58 -46.39 -10.35 18.88
CA ALA A 58 -46.27 -8.89 18.79
C ALA A 58 -47.58 -8.19 19.21
N SER A 59 -48.74 -8.72 18.79
CA SER A 59 -50.04 -8.17 19.20
C SER A 59 -50.30 -8.31 20.70
N LYS A 60 -49.79 -9.39 21.32
CA LYS A 60 -49.90 -9.67 22.76
C LYS A 60 -48.82 -8.98 23.61
N ARG A 61 -47.83 -8.34 22.98
CA ARG A 61 -46.64 -7.75 23.64
C ARG A 61 -45.82 -8.75 24.46
N GLU A 62 -45.82 -10.03 24.07
CA GLU A 62 -45.03 -11.09 24.71
C GLU A 62 -43.58 -11.09 24.22
N MET A 63 -42.81 -10.10 24.68
CA MET A 63 -41.48 -9.81 24.13
C MET A 63 -40.45 -10.93 24.32
N ASP A 64 -40.50 -11.68 25.43
CA ASP A 64 -39.57 -12.81 25.66
C ASP A 64 -39.75 -13.93 24.62
N ALA A 65 -41.01 -14.33 24.39
CA ALA A 65 -41.35 -15.31 23.38
C ALA A 65 -41.00 -14.78 21.98
N LEU A 66 -41.25 -13.49 21.72
CA LEU A 66 -40.97 -12.85 20.45
C LEU A 66 -39.46 -12.89 20.09
N VAL A 67 -38.58 -12.64 21.06
CA VAL A 67 -37.11 -12.74 20.89
C VAL A 67 -36.69 -14.15 20.49
N SER A 68 -37.27 -15.17 21.11
CA SER A 68 -37.01 -16.57 20.76
C SER A 68 -37.49 -16.91 19.35
N VAL A 69 -38.65 -16.38 18.94
CA VAL A 69 -39.17 -16.54 17.58
C VAL A 69 -38.27 -15.90 16.54
N TYR A 70 -37.74 -14.70 16.79
CA TYR A 70 -36.76 -14.06 15.91
C TYR A 70 -35.51 -14.94 15.70
N LYS A 71 -34.93 -15.50 16.77
CA LYS A 71 -33.79 -16.42 16.65
C LYS A 71 -34.10 -17.67 15.81
N ASN A 72 -35.32 -18.19 15.93
CA ASN A 72 -35.77 -19.35 15.16
C ASN A 72 -36.00 -18.99 13.69
N LEU A 73 -36.66 -17.85 13.40
CA LEU A 73 -36.77 -17.30 12.04
C LEU A 73 -35.40 -17.14 11.40
N GLY A 74 -34.43 -16.61 12.15
CA GLY A 74 -33.04 -16.48 11.70
C GLY A 74 -32.42 -17.83 11.32
N SER A 75 -32.63 -18.85 12.15
CA SER A 75 -32.09 -20.19 11.94
C SER A 75 -32.72 -20.91 10.74
N VAL A 76 -34.03 -20.75 10.54
CA VAL A 76 -34.76 -21.30 9.39
C VAL A 76 -34.31 -20.61 8.10
N ALA A 77 -34.26 -19.27 8.10
CA ALA A 77 -33.82 -18.46 6.98
C ALA A 77 -32.36 -18.77 6.58
N PHE A 78 -31.47 -18.95 7.55
CA PHE A 78 -30.09 -19.34 7.27
C PHE A 78 -30.01 -20.73 6.60
N SER A 79 -30.83 -21.66 7.07
CA SER A 79 -30.90 -23.01 6.51
C SER A 79 -31.47 -23.01 5.09
N LEU A 80 -32.46 -22.16 4.81
CA LEU A 80 -32.96 -21.91 3.46
C LEU A 80 -31.85 -21.35 2.57
N GLY A 81 -31.19 -20.26 2.99
CA GLY A 81 -30.10 -19.64 2.23
C GLY A 81 -29.01 -20.64 1.83
N LYS A 82 -28.50 -21.44 2.78
CA LYS A 82 -27.49 -22.48 2.50
C LYS A 82 -27.99 -23.55 1.52
N ARG A 83 -29.26 -23.95 1.61
CA ARG A 83 -29.82 -24.96 0.70
C ARG A 83 -29.98 -24.41 -0.70
N GLU A 84 -30.50 -23.19 -0.85
CA GLU A 84 -30.65 -22.52 -2.15
C GLU A 84 -29.26 -22.36 -2.82
N MET A 85 -28.20 -22.04 -2.07
CA MET A 85 -26.83 -22.07 -2.60
C MET A 85 -26.40 -23.45 -3.12
N SER A 86 -26.78 -24.52 -2.42
CA SER A 86 -26.37 -25.89 -2.75
C SER A 86 -27.04 -26.47 -4.02
N PHE A 87 -27.99 -25.75 -4.64
CA PHE A 87 -28.58 -26.14 -5.92
C PHE A 87 -27.76 -25.69 -7.14
N GLY A 88 -26.64 -24.97 -6.92
CA GLY A 88 -25.68 -24.60 -7.97
C GLY A 88 -26.22 -23.58 -8.98
N SER A 89 -25.63 -23.54 -10.18
CA SER A 89 -25.88 -22.53 -11.24
C SER A 89 -27.32 -22.45 -11.76
N LYS A 90 -28.20 -23.35 -11.35
CA LYS A 90 -29.60 -23.40 -11.79
C LYS A 90 -30.54 -22.45 -11.03
N GLN A 91 -30.11 -21.91 -9.88
CA GLN A 91 -30.92 -20.98 -9.10
C GLN A 91 -30.38 -19.55 -9.14
N ASP A 92 -31.30 -18.58 -9.18
CA ASP A 92 -30.98 -17.16 -9.10
C ASP A 92 -30.29 -16.87 -7.74
N PRO A 93 -29.01 -16.43 -7.74
CA PRO A 93 -28.29 -16.04 -6.52
C PRO A 93 -29.06 -15.08 -5.61
N LYS A 94 -29.97 -14.27 -6.17
CA LYS A 94 -30.82 -13.37 -5.41
C LYS A 94 -31.71 -14.08 -4.39
N VAL A 95 -32.15 -15.31 -4.67
CA VAL A 95 -33.01 -16.08 -3.75
C VAL A 95 -32.21 -16.52 -2.52
N SER A 96 -31.01 -17.06 -2.73
CA SER A 96 -30.11 -17.43 -1.62
C SER A 96 -29.77 -16.21 -0.77
N LEU A 97 -29.38 -15.10 -1.41
CA LEU A 97 -29.04 -13.85 -0.74
C LEU A 97 -30.22 -13.27 0.04
N TYR A 98 -31.44 -13.35 -0.51
CA TYR A 98 -32.66 -12.94 0.20
C TYR A 98 -32.83 -13.69 1.52
N TRP A 99 -32.70 -15.02 1.52
CA TRP A 99 -32.87 -15.80 2.74
C TRP A 99 -31.77 -15.56 3.77
N LEU A 100 -30.53 -15.38 3.33
CA LEU A 100 -29.44 -15.01 4.24
C LEU A 100 -29.68 -13.61 4.83
N TRP A 101 -30.17 -12.66 4.03
CA TRP A 101 -30.56 -11.34 4.51
C TRP A 101 -31.64 -11.43 5.60
N GLN A 102 -32.68 -12.24 5.35
CA GLN A 102 -33.69 -12.51 6.37
C GLN A 102 -33.09 -13.12 7.63
N ALA A 103 -32.08 -13.99 7.51
CA ALA A 103 -31.42 -14.56 8.67
C ALA A 103 -30.74 -13.50 9.54
N ILE A 104 -30.02 -12.58 8.90
CA ILE A 104 -29.35 -11.45 9.54
C ILE A 104 -30.35 -10.58 10.30
N VAL A 105 -31.40 -10.12 9.62
CA VAL A 105 -32.42 -9.23 10.20
C VAL A 105 -33.02 -9.89 11.43
N ASN A 106 -33.41 -11.16 11.32
CA ASN A 106 -34.05 -11.86 12.43
C ASN A 106 -33.10 -12.16 13.59
N PHE A 107 -31.81 -12.47 13.36
CA PHE A 107 -30.85 -12.59 14.47
C PHE A 107 -30.52 -11.24 15.12
N GLY A 108 -30.51 -10.16 14.34
CA GLY A 108 -30.33 -8.80 14.85
C GLY A 108 -31.49 -8.37 15.76
N GLU A 109 -32.74 -8.58 15.33
CA GLU A 109 -33.94 -8.32 16.14
C GLU A 109 -33.95 -9.17 17.43
N ALA A 110 -33.54 -10.43 17.34
CA ALA A 110 -33.38 -11.29 18.51
C ALA A 110 -32.35 -10.72 19.50
N TYR A 111 -31.21 -10.26 19.01
CA TYR A 111 -30.15 -9.68 19.84
C TYR A 111 -30.56 -8.36 20.50
N GLU A 112 -31.13 -7.42 19.73
CA GLU A 112 -31.58 -6.13 20.26
C GLU A 112 -32.72 -6.29 21.27
N GLY A 113 -33.60 -7.28 21.04
CA GLY A 113 -34.65 -7.60 21.99
C GLY A 113 -34.14 -8.08 23.35
N CYS A 114 -32.96 -8.71 23.42
CA CYS A 114 -32.30 -9.09 24.68
C CYS A 114 -31.73 -7.91 25.47
N LYS A 115 -31.48 -6.77 24.82
CA LYS A 115 -30.83 -5.61 25.45
C LYS A 115 -31.80 -4.60 26.05
N LYS A 116 -33.09 -4.71 25.78
CA LYS A 116 -34.08 -3.78 26.33
C LYS A 116 -34.13 -3.96 27.84
N GLU A 117 -33.86 -2.87 28.57
CA GLU A 117 -33.65 -2.83 30.03
C GLU A 117 -34.77 -3.51 30.85
N ASP A 118 -35.99 -3.50 30.33
CA ASP A 118 -37.18 -4.11 30.97
C ASP A 118 -37.27 -5.65 30.77
N LEU A 119 -36.40 -6.23 29.95
CA LEU A 119 -36.47 -7.60 29.47
C LEU A 119 -35.12 -8.30 29.68
N GLN A 120 -34.73 -8.52 30.94
CA GLN A 120 -33.67 -9.48 31.31
C GLN A 120 -34.09 -10.95 31.04
N CYS A 121 -34.69 -11.19 29.89
CA CYS A 121 -35.37 -12.42 29.55
C CYS A 121 -34.41 -13.52 29.05
N LYS A 122 -33.18 -13.14 28.68
CA LYS A 122 -32.12 -14.03 28.18
C LYS A 122 -30.76 -13.60 28.71
N ASP A 123 -29.88 -14.57 28.94
CA ASP A 123 -28.53 -14.34 29.44
C ASP A 123 -27.56 -13.83 28.34
N TYR A 124 -26.39 -13.39 28.77
CA TYR A 124 -25.30 -12.94 27.88
C TYR A 124 -24.95 -14.00 26.83
N LEU A 125 -24.85 -15.27 27.24
CA LEU A 125 -24.48 -16.39 26.35
C LEU A 125 -25.48 -16.55 25.19
N TRP A 126 -26.77 -16.34 25.45
CA TRP A 126 -27.81 -16.41 24.43
C TRP A 126 -27.71 -15.26 23.43
N ALA A 127 -27.45 -14.04 23.91
CA ALA A 127 -27.26 -12.87 23.05
C ALA A 127 -26.00 -13.04 22.17
N THR A 128 -24.87 -13.45 22.76
CA THR A 128 -23.64 -13.79 22.04
C THR A 128 -23.88 -14.93 21.03
N ASN A 129 -24.75 -15.90 21.32
CA ASN A 129 -25.11 -16.94 20.36
C ASN A 129 -25.82 -16.37 19.12
N CYS A 130 -26.68 -15.36 19.27
CA CYS A 130 -27.32 -14.69 18.13
C CYS A 130 -26.28 -13.97 17.29
N LEU A 131 -25.33 -13.26 17.90
CA LEU A 131 -24.22 -12.62 17.19
C LEU A 131 -23.34 -13.61 16.44
N ARG A 132 -22.94 -14.72 17.07
CA ARG A 132 -22.17 -15.80 16.42
C ARG A 132 -22.94 -16.39 15.23
N LYS A 133 -24.26 -16.57 15.36
CA LYS A 133 -25.08 -17.05 14.25
C LYS A 133 -25.18 -16.03 13.13
N THR A 134 -25.32 -14.74 13.45
CA THR A 134 -25.24 -13.65 12.48
C THR A 134 -23.91 -13.71 11.74
N GLU A 135 -22.79 -13.81 12.44
CA GLU A 135 -21.44 -13.97 11.86
C GLU A 135 -21.37 -15.17 10.90
N LEU A 136 -21.90 -16.35 11.30
CA LEU A 136 -21.96 -17.53 10.43
C LEU A 136 -22.77 -17.30 9.16
N VAL A 137 -23.87 -16.55 9.23
CA VAL A 137 -24.65 -16.17 8.05
C VAL A 137 -23.76 -15.35 7.11
N TYR A 138 -23.04 -14.36 7.62
CA TYR A 138 -22.13 -13.54 6.82
C TYR A 138 -21.00 -14.34 6.21
N TRP A 139 -20.40 -15.27 6.94
CA TRP A 139 -19.41 -16.17 6.38
C TRP A 139 -19.97 -16.98 5.22
N ALA A 140 -21.22 -17.45 5.31
CA ALA A 140 -21.86 -18.14 4.20
C ALA A 140 -22.16 -17.20 3.02
N ILE A 141 -22.61 -15.96 3.27
CA ILE A 141 -22.79 -14.96 2.20
C ILE A 141 -21.45 -14.71 1.51
N PHE A 142 -20.39 -14.52 2.29
CA PHE A 142 -19.05 -14.23 1.79
C PHE A 142 -18.50 -15.38 0.97
N GLN A 143 -18.52 -16.62 1.49
CA GLN A 143 -18.12 -17.81 0.74
C GLN A 143 -18.89 -17.91 -0.58
N PHE A 144 -20.21 -17.72 -0.55
CA PHE A 144 -21.02 -17.79 -1.75
C PHE A 144 -20.66 -16.76 -2.82
N LEU A 145 -20.33 -15.54 -2.42
CA LEU A 145 -19.94 -14.48 -3.36
C LEU A 145 -18.49 -14.66 -3.83
N VAL A 146 -17.57 -14.90 -2.90
CA VAL A 146 -16.15 -15.03 -3.19
C VAL A 146 -15.83 -16.28 -4.00
N ASP A 147 -16.44 -17.42 -3.70
CA ASP A 147 -16.19 -18.67 -4.43
C ASP A 147 -16.85 -18.70 -5.82
N SER A 148 -17.66 -17.68 -6.17
CA SER A 148 -18.40 -17.65 -7.44
C SER A 148 -17.62 -17.13 -8.65
N SER A 149 -16.44 -16.53 -8.46
CA SER A 149 -15.64 -15.91 -9.53
C SER A 149 -14.17 -15.90 -9.16
N ASP A 150 -13.26 -16.19 -10.09
CA ASP A 150 -11.81 -16.00 -9.88
C ASP A 150 -11.35 -14.54 -10.03
N ASP A 151 -12.17 -13.70 -10.68
CA ASP A 151 -11.88 -12.26 -10.81
C ASP A 151 -12.24 -11.52 -9.51
N TRP A 152 -11.22 -10.90 -8.90
CA TRP A 152 -11.36 -10.09 -7.69
C TRP A 152 -12.31 -8.90 -7.88
N ARG A 153 -12.43 -8.34 -9.09
CA ARG A 153 -13.32 -7.20 -9.36
C ARG A 153 -14.79 -7.58 -9.24
N VAL A 154 -15.13 -8.80 -9.69
CA VAL A 154 -16.48 -9.33 -9.57
C VAL A 154 -16.81 -9.55 -8.10
N ARG A 155 -15.89 -10.14 -7.33
CA ARG A 155 -16.02 -10.34 -5.88
C ARG A 155 -16.20 -9.00 -5.15
N ASP A 156 -15.36 -8.00 -5.45
CA ASP A 156 -15.45 -6.67 -4.86
C ASP A 156 -16.82 -6.02 -5.18
N GLY A 157 -17.25 -6.05 -6.43
CA GLY A 157 -18.55 -5.52 -6.84
C GLY A 157 -19.73 -6.22 -6.15
N GLN A 158 -19.62 -7.51 -5.85
CA GLN A 158 -20.61 -8.25 -5.08
C GLN A 158 -20.61 -7.83 -3.60
N ILE A 159 -19.44 -7.71 -2.97
CA ILE A 159 -19.32 -7.21 -1.58
C ILE A 159 -19.90 -5.80 -1.48
N GLN A 160 -19.57 -4.90 -2.42
CA GLN A 160 -20.14 -3.54 -2.45
C GLN A 160 -21.66 -3.51 -2.58
N LYS A 161 -22.27 -4.43 -3.34
CA LYS A 161 -23.73 -4.55 -3.45
C LYS A 161 -24.35 -4.95 -2.11
N LEU A 162 -23.74 -5.90 -1.40
CA LEU A 162 -24.18 -6.27 -0.05
C LEU A 162 -24.03 -5.13 0.95
N THR A 163 -22.86 -4.48 0.97
CA THR A 163 -22.60 -3.34 1.84
C THR A 163 -23.67 -2.26 1.65
N ARG A 164 -24.03 -1.95 0.39
CA ARG A 164 -25.11 -1.01 0.09
C ARG A 164 -26.49 -1.49 0.55
N ALA A 165 -26.78 -2.79 0.42
CA ALA A 165 -28.01 -3.37 0.95
C ALA A 165 -28.08 -3.20 2.48
N CYS A 166 -26.98 -3.44 3.20
CA CYS A 166 -26.90 -3.17 4.64
C CYS A 166 -27.18 -1.69 4.95
N LEU A 167 -26.53 -0.78 4.25
CA LEU A 167 -26.67 0.67 4.48
C LEU A 167 -28.06 1.22 4.12
N SER A 168 -28.87 0.50 3.35
CA SER A 168 -30.21 0.97 2.93
C SER A 168 -31.24 0.96 4.07
N GLU A 169 -30.95 0.28 5.19
CA GLU A 169 -31.81 0.26 6.36
C GLU A 169 -31.59 1.52 7.22
N ARG A 170 -32.69 2.24 7.53
CA ARG A 170 -32.66 3.58 8.16
C ARG A 170 -31.99 3.63 9.54
N ARG A 171 -31.86 2.50 10.24
CA ARG A 171 -31.13 2.36 11.50
C ARG A 171 -30.46 1.00 11.54
N LEU A 172 -29.15 1.00 11.40
CA LEU A 172 -28.35 -0.19 11.59
C LEU A 172 -28.28 -0.54 13.07
N CYS A 173 -28.76 -1.73 13.46
CA CYS A 173 -28.58 -2.24 14.81
C CYS A 173 -27.11 -2.61 15.07
N LEU A 174 -26.74 -2.89 16.33
CA LEU A 174 -25.35 -3.13 16.70
C LEU A 174 -24.76 -4.32 15.91
N SER A 175 -25.56 -5.37 15.74
CA SER A 175 -25.16 -6.55 14.97
C SER A 175 -24.89 -6.20 13.50
N GLN A 176 -25.60 -5.23 12.91
CA GLN A 176 -25.35 -4.79 11.54
C GLN A 176 -24.12 -3.88 11.43
N GLN A 177 -23.79 -3.09 12.46
CA GLN A 177 -22.53 -2.32 12.51
C GLN A 177 -21.31 -3.25 12.58
N TYR A 178 -21.37 -4.26 13.46
CA TYR A 178 -20.35 -5.30 13.55
C TYR A 178 -20.08 -5.94 12.19
N VAL A 179 -21.14 -6.27 11.50
CA VAL A 179 -21.06 -6.86 10.16
C VAL A 179 -20.47 -5.91 9.16
N LEU A 180 -20.97 -4.67 9.14
CA LEU A 180 -20.53 -3.68 8.17
C LEU A 180 -19.01 -3.52 8.26
N ALA A 181 -18.47 -3.50 9.49
CA ALA A 181 -17.04 -3.57 9.74
C ALA A 181 -16.42 -4.84 9.13
N CYS A 182 -16.93 -6.05 9.44
CA CYS A 182 -16.41 -7.30 8.86
C CYS A 182 -16.42 -7.31 7.33
N LEU A 183 -17.48 -6.84 6.67
CA LEU A 183 -17.58 -6.76 5.21
C LEU A 183 -16.52 -5.82 4.64
N HIS A 184 -16.30 -4.66 5.26
CA HIS A 184 -15.28 -3.72 4.83
C HIS A 184 -13.85 -4.23 5.11
N LEU A 185 -13.61 -4.95 6.22
CA LEU A 185 -12.32 -5.64 6.44
C LEU A 185 -12.05 -6.68 5.34
N LYS A 186 -13.03 -7.52 5.02
CA LYS A 186 -12.84 -8.53 3.97
C LYS A 186 -12.68 -7.92 2.59
N ARG A 187 -13.44 -6.87 2.26
CA ARG A 187 -13.23 -6.07 1.06
C ARG A 187 -11.80 -5.54 1.01
N GLY A 188 -11.32 -4.95 2.11
CA GLY A 188 -9.95 -4.47 2.22
C GLY A 188 -8.93 -5.59 1.98
N ARG A 189 -9.18 -6.82 2.44
CA ARG A 189 -8.22 -7.93 2.33
C ARG A 189 -8.15 -8.43 0.89
N LEU A 190 -9.31 -8.48 0.22
CA LEU A 190 -9.40 -8.76 -1.21
C LEU A 190 -8.64 -7.71 -2.03
N LEU A 191 -8.86 -6.42 -1.76
CA LEU A 191 -8.19 -5.31 -2.43
C LEU A 191 -6.68 -5.31 -2.17
N LEU A 192 -6.25 -5.63 -0.95
CA LEU A 192 -4.83 -5.76 -0.59
C LEU A 192 -4.15 -6.88 -1.37
N ASN A 193 -4.80 -8.05 -1.48
CA ASN A 193 -4.29 -9.17 -2.25
C ASN A 193 -4.21 -8.84 -3.75
N ALA A 194 -5.24 -8.18 -4.29
CA ALA A 194 -5.25 -7.69 -5.67
C ALA A 194 -4.13 -6.67 -5.92
N ALA A 195 -3.95 -5.71 -5.01
CA ALA A 195 -2.89 -4.71 -5.07
C ALA A 195 -1.51 -5.36 -5.04
N THR A 196 -1.30 -6.33 -4.15
CA THR A 196 -0.04 -7.08 -4.02
C THR A 196 0.26 -7.86 -5.29
N THR A 197 -0.74 -8.54 -5.85
CA THR A 197 -0.61 -9.29 -7.11
C THR A 197 -0.25 -8.36 -8.27
N ALA A 198 -0.95 -7.23 -8.40
CA ALA A 198 -0.70 -6.23 -9.44
C ALA A 198 0.69 -5.59 -9.29
N TYR A 199 1.14 -5.35 -8.05
CA TYR A 199 2.47 -4.86 -7.75
C TYR A 199 3.54 -5.88 -8.16
N ASN A 200 3.43 -7.13 -7.72
CA ASN A 200 4.38 -8.20 -8.04
C ASN A 200 4.49 -8.42 -9.55
N LYS A 201 3.35 -8.48 -10.26
CA LYS A 201 3.32 -8.57 -11.72
C LYS A 201 4.03 -7.39 -12.40
N SER A 202 3.88 -6.17 -11.85
CA SER A 202 4.58 -4.99 -12.36
C SER A 202 6.10 -5.10 -12.17
N VAL A 203 6.54 -5.64 -11.04
CA VAL A 203 7.97 -5.88 -10.73
C VAL A 203 8.55 -7.00 -11.61
N GLU A 204 7.83 -8.10 -11.80
CA GLU A 204 8.25 -9.22 -12.66
C GLU A 204 8.37 -8.78 -14.12
N THR A 205 7.37 -8.08 -14.64
CA THR A 205 7.40 -7.53 -16.02
C THR A 205 8.65 -6.66 -16.23
N ARG A 206 9.09 -5.94 -15.19
CA ARG A 206 10.31 -5.14 -15.26
C ARG A 206 11.57 -6.01 -15.30
N ARG A 207 11.62 -7.12 -14.56
CA ARG A 207 12.74 -8.06 -14.59
C ARG A 207 12.90 -8.70 -15.98
N SER A 208 11.81 -9.16 -16.59
CA SER A 208 11.83 -9.73 -17.95
C SER A 208 12.25 -8.73 -19.05
N ARG A 209 12.01 -7.42 -18.84
CA ARG A 209 12.54 -6.39 -19.75
C ARG A 209 14.06 -6.24 -19.65
N ALA A 210 14.60 -6.34 -18.44
CA ALA A 210 16.05 -6.21 -18.22
C ALA A 210 16.84 -7.36 -18.87
N THR A 211 16.25 -8.56 -18.95
CA THR A 211 16.83 -9.72 -19.65
C THR A 211 16.65 -9.67 -21.17
N GLY A 212 15.91 -8.68 -21.70
CA GLY A 212 15.70 -8.51 -23.14
C GLY A 212 14.70 -9.48 -23.76
N GLU A 213 13.94 -10.22 -22.95
CA GLU A 213 12.99 -11.25 -23.40
C GLU A 213 11.71 -10.66 -24.01
N ASP A 214 11.37 -9.40 -23.71
CA ASP A 214 10.13 -8.76 -24.16
C ASP A 214 10.36 -7.31 -24.61
N LYS A 215 10.57 -7.11 -25.92
CA LYS A 215 10.77 -5.78 -26.54
C LYS A 215 9.47 -5.11 -27.00
N GLU A 216 8.34 -5.81 -27.00
CA GLU A 216 7.07 -5.22 -27.42
C GLU A 216 6.50 -4.28 -26.34
N SER A 217 6.24 -3.05 -26.78
CA SER A 217 5.99 -1.87 -25.98
C SER A 217 4.65 -1.93 -25.25
N VAL A 218 4.60 -2.57 -24.08
CA VAL A 218 3.45 -2.39 -23.22
C VAL A 218 3.61 -1.10 -22.41
N LYS A 219 2.91 -0.05 -22.85
CA LYS A 219 2.68 1.21 -22.11
C LYS A 219 1.82 0.98 -20.86
N PHE A 220 2.10 -0.03 -20.04
CA PHE A 220 1.41 -0.17 -18.76
C PHE A 220 1.99 0.86 -17.79
N PRO A 221 1.16 1.77 -17.24
CA PRO A 221 1.58 2.56 -16.09
C PRO A 221 1.82 1.60 -14.92
N LEU A 222 3.10 1.33 -14.65
CA LEU A 222 3.55 0.45 -13.57
C LEU A 222 2.85 0.85 -12.27
N CYS A 223 2.32 -0.14 -11.56
CA CYS A 223 1.63 0.01 -10.28
C CYS A 223 0.31 0.83 -10.30
N ARG A 224 -0.25 1.21 -11.46
CA ARG A 224 -1.55 1.94 -11.51
C ARG A 224 -2.70 1.15 -10.90
N GLU A 225 -2.80 -0.14 -11.23
CA GLU A 225 -3.83 -1.02 -10.68
C GLU A 225 -3.66 -1.19 -9.16
N ALA A 226 -2.42 -1.41 -8.69
CA ALA A 226 -2.13 -1.48 -7.26
C ALA A 226 -2.54 -0.20 -6.52
N ASN A 227 -2.24 0.97 -7.07
CA ASN A 227 -2.68 2.26 -6.51
C ASN A 227 -4.21 2.41 -6.49
N SER A 228 -4.90 1.96 -7.54
CA SER A 228 -6.37 1.98 -7.58
C SER A 228 -6.96 1.13 -6.44
N CYS A 229 -6.46 -0.09 -6.27
CA CYS A 229 -6.89 -0.97 -5.19
C CYS A 229 -6.61 -0.39 -3.79
N LEU A 230 -5.43 0.22 -3.59
CA LEU A 230 -5.08 0.87 -2.32
C LEU A 230 -6.00 2.05 -2.00
N SER A 231 -6.34 2.88 -2.99
CA SER A 231 -7.27 3.99 -2.80
C SER A 231 -8.69 3.51 -2.42
N GLU A 232 -9.19 2.45 -3.06
CA GLU A 232 -10.47 1.84 -2.67
C GLU A 232 -10.44 1.22 -1.28
N MET A 233 -9.28 0.73 -0.86
CA MET A 233 -9.08 0.16 0.46
C MET A 233 -9.11 1.21 1.56
N GLU A 234 -8.62 2.42 1.31
CA GLU A 234 -8.75 3.57 2.24
C GLU A 234 -10.21 3.91 2.51
N SER A 235 -11.05 3.91 1.47
CA SER A 235 -12.49 4.08 1.64
C SER A 235 -13.10 2.99 2.52
N SER A 236 -12.66 1.74 2.36
CA SER A 236 -13.11 0.64 3.22
C SER A 236 -12.61 0.81 4.66
N ALA A 237 -11.36 1.23 4.86
CA ALA A 237 -10.79 1.47 6.18
C ALA A 237 -11.56 2.55 6.98
N VAL A 238 -11.92 3.66 6.33
CA VAL A 238 -12.76 4.70 6.94
C VAL A 238 -14.10 4.13 7.42
N MET A 239 -14.72 3.23 6.65
CA MET A 239 -15.99 2.62 7.03
C MET A 239 -15.84 1.62 8.19
N VAL A 240 -14.73 0.90 8.28
CA VAL A 240 -14.39 0.07 9.45
C VAL A 240 -14.25 0.94 10.69
N GLU A 241 -13.49 2.03 10.63
CA GLU A 241 -13.30 2.95 11.76
C GLU A 241 -14.62 3.56 12.24
N GLN A 242 -15.50 3.97 11.31
CA GLN A 242 -16.83 4.47 11.64
C GLN A 242 -17.72 3.41 12.29
N SER A 243 -17.64 2.17 11.82
CA SER A 243 -18.41 1.04 12.38
C SER A 243 -17.91 0.68 13.78
N LEU A 244 -16.57 0.61 13.98
CA LEU A 244 -15.94 0.36 15.28
C LEU A 244 -16.30 1.40 16.35
N LYS A 245 -16.48 2.67 15.96
CA LYS A 245 -16.94 3.74 16.87
C LYS A 245 -18.35 3.50 17.39
N ARG A 246 -19.18 2.75 16.66
CA ARG A 246 -20.57 2.45 16.99
C ARG A 246 -20.75 1.08 17.66
N ILE A 247 -19.68 0.29 17.76
CA ILE A 247 -19.71 -1.00 18.44
C ILE A 247 -19.32 -0.78 19.90
N ASP A 248 -20.27 -1.01 20.81
CA ASP A 248 -20.08 -0.89 22.26
C ASP A 248 -19.58 -2.19 22.92
N GLU A 249 -19.76 -3.34 22.26
CA GLU A 249 -19.37 -4.64 22.79
C GLU A 249 -17.85 -4.87 22.66
N ILE A 250 -17.16 -4.88 23.81
CA ILE A 250 -15.69 -4.86 23.91
C ILE A 250 -15.04 -6.04 23.18
N GLU A 251 -15.48 -7.27 23.44
CA GLU A 251 -14.85 -8.48 22.89
C GLU A 251 -14.91 -8.54 21.34
N LEU A 252 -16.07 -8.22 20.76
CA LEU A 252 -16.26 -8.15 19.32
C LEU A 252 -15.43 -7.02 18.69
N LYS A 253 -15.39 -5.87 19.36
CA LYS A 253 -14.65 -4.69 18.91
C LYS A 253 -13.15 -4.96 18.89
N GLU A 254 -12.61 -5.63 19.89
CA GLU A 254 -11.19 -5.96 19.98
C GLU A 254 -10.74 -6.91 18.85
N THR A 255 -11.55 -7.91 18.55
CA THR A 255 -11.27 -8.86 17.46
C THR A 255 -11.19 -8.15 16.11
N ILE A 256 -12.19 -7.33 15.78
CA ILE A 256 -12.21 -6.55 14.53
C ILE A 256 -11.07 -5.54 14.51
N LYS A 257 -10.82 -4.85 15.63
CA LYS A 257 -9.76 -3.85 15.73
C LYS A 257 -8.39 -4.46 15.47
N SER A 258 -8.10 -5.64 16.04
CA SER A 258 -6.84 -6.33 15.81
C SER A 258 -6.61 -6.69 14.33
N GLU A 259 -7.60 -7.30 13.66
CA GLU A 259 -7.51 -7.63 12.23
C GLU A 259 -7.41 -6.35 11.36
N PHE A 260 -8.10 -5.27 11.77
CA PHE A 260 -8.08 -4.00 11.07
C PHE A 260 -6.71 -3.31 11.15
N GLU A 261 -6.09 -3.26 12.33
CA GLU A 261 -4.76 -2.66 12.47
C GLU A 261 -3.68 -3.45 11.72
N GLU A 262 -3.75 -4.79 11.71
CA GLU A 262 -2.87 -5.62 10.88
C GLU A 262 -3.02 -5.26 9.40
N GLN A 263 -4.27 -5.23 8.91
CA GLN A 263 -4.56 -4.87 7.53
C GLN A 263 -4.11 -3.45 7.16
N LYS A 264 -4.28 -2.48 8.07
CA LYS A 264 -3.85 -1.09 7.89
C LYS A 264 -2.33 -0.98 7.80
N ALA A 265 -1.60 -1.73 8.63
CA ALA A 265 -0.15 -1.81 8.57
C ALA A 265 0.34 -2.43 7.25
N GLU A 266 -0.29 -3.51 6.79
CA GLU A 266 0.02 -4.12 5.49
C GLU A 266 -0.29 -3.18 4.31
N MET A 267 -1.42 -2.44 4.38
CA MET A 267 -1.78 -1.40 3.42
C MET A 267 -0.68 -0.36 3.27
N GLN A 268 -0.23 0.19 4.41
CA GLN A 268 0.75 1.25 4.46
C GLN A 268 2.08 0.76 3.92
N SER A 269 2.52 -0.44 4.32
CA SER A 269 3.71 -1.10 3.78
C SER A 269 3.64 -1.22 2.26
N LEU A 270 2.55 -1.74 1.70
CA LEU A 270 2.40 -1.86 0.25
C LEU A 270 2.35 -0.51 -0.46
N ARG A 271 1.73 0.50 0.15
CA ARG A 271 1.66 1.86 -0.39
C ARG A 271 3.05 2.49 -0.52
N LEU A 272 3.89 2.35 0.51
CA LEU A 272 5.28 2.84 0.46
C LEU A 272 6.06 2.14 -0.67
N LYS A 273 5.88 0.83 -0.87
CA LYS A 273 6.54 0.07 -1.95
C LYS A 273 6.10 0.53 -3.34
N VAL A 274 4.79 0.67 -3.53
CA VAL A 274 4.21 1.14 -4.79
C VAL A 274 4.72 2.53 -5.12
N GLU A 275 4.70 3.45 -4.15
CA GLU A 275 5.11 4.83 -4.36
C GLU A 275 6.63 4.94 -4.59
N SER A 276 7.45 4.24 -3.80
CA SER A 276 8.89 4.16 -4.02
C SER A 276 9.23 3.63 -5.42
N THR A 277 8.59 2.53 -5.83
CA THR A 277 8.77 1.98 -7.18
C THR A 277 8.34 2.95 -8.27
N ARG A 278 7.24 3.67 -8.06
CA ARG A 278 6.75 4.70 -9.01
C ARG A 278 7.78 5.82 -9.19
N LEU A 279 8.34 6.34 -8.09
CA LEU A 279 9.36 7.38 -8.11
C LEU A 279 10.64 6.91 -8.79
N CYS A 280 11.14 5.71 -8.46
CA CYS A 280 12.28 5.09 -9.15
C CYS A 280 12.06 4.99 -10.67
N ASN A 281 10.86 4.58 -11.10
CA ASN A 281 10.56 4.46 -12.53
C ASN A 281 10.45 5.83 -13.21
N GLN A 282 9.92 6.84 -12.52
CA GLN A 282 9.89 8.21 -13.02
C GLN A 282 11.31 8.76 -13.17
N ALA A 283 12.17 8.53 -12.18
CA ALA A 283 13.58 8.90 -12.21
C ALA A 283 14.31 8.27 -13.40
N LEU A 284 14.12 6.96 -13.63
CA LEU A 284 14.71 6.27 -14.78
C LEU A 284 14.26 6.84 -16.11
N LYS A 285 12.97 7.17 -16.26
CA LYS A 285 12.46 7.82 -17.48
C LYS A 285 13.12 9.19 -17.71
N LEU A 286 13.30 9.98 -16.66
CA LEU A 286 13.99 11.27 -16.76
C LEU A 286 15.45 11.06 -17.16
N GLN A 287 16.13 10.07 -16.56
CA GLN A 287 17.50 9.72 -16.93
C GLN A 287 17.60 9.27 -18.40
N GLU A 288 16.73 8.38 -18.86
CA GLU A 288 16.68 7.94 -20.26
C GLU A 288 16.42 9.12 -21.21
N THR A 289 15.48 9.99 -20.87
CA THR A 289 15.16 11.19 -21.66
C THR A 289 16.32 12.18 -21.67
N ALA A 290 17.07 12.30 -20.57
CA ALA A 290 18.23 13.18 -20.48
C ALA A 290 19.40 12.75 -21.38
N VAL A 291 19.46 11.45 -21.71
CA VAL A 291 20.50 10.83 -22.53
C VAL A 291 20.04 10.67 -24.00
N GLN A 292 18.73 10.56 -24.26
CA GLN A 292 18.18 10.38 -25.61
C GLN A 292 17.95 11.72 -26.34
N GLY A 293 18.54 11.88 -27.52
CA GLY A 293 18.06 12.84 -28.53
C GLY A 293 18.79 14.18 -28.62
N SER A 294 19.88 14.39 -27.88
CA SER A 294 20.75 15.56 -28.05
C SER A 294 22.22 15.17 -27.96
N ASP A 295 23.09 15.85 -28.73
CA ASP A 295 24.55 15.82 -28.56
C ASP A 295 24.98 16.28 -27.15
N GLU A 296 24.02 16.82 -26.38
CA GLU A 296 24.23 17.33 -25.04
C GLU A 296 23.37 16.63 -23.98
N LEU A 297 24.03 16.12 -22.94
CA LEU A 297 23.38 15.63 -21.72
C LEU A 297 22.53 16.74 -21.06
N ASN A 298 21.25 16.45 -20.83
CA ASN A 298 20.36 17.38 -20.12
C ASN A 298 20.51 17.25 -18.60
N LEU A 299 21.42 18.05 -18.03
CA LEU A 299 21.72 18.01 -16.60
C LEU A 299 20.53 18.35 -15.68
N ASP A 300 19.56 19.17 -16.12
CA ASP A 300 18.38 19.46 -15.31
C ASP A 300 17.58 18.17 -15.03
N LEU A 301 17.31 17.39 -16.09
CA LEU A 301 16.60 16.12 -15.98
C LEU A 301 17.37 15.07 -15.16
N ILE A 302 18.70 15.06 -15.26
CA ILE A 302 19.56 14.18 -14.44
C ILE A 302 19.41 14.52 -12.95
N TRP A 303 19.44 15.80 -12.61
CA TRP A 303 19.27 16.23 -11.22
C TRP A 303 17.84 16.00 -10.71
N ASP A 304 16.82 16.16 -11.54
CA ASP A 304 15.44 15.79 -11.19
C ASP A 304 15.30 14.27 -10.96
N ALA A 305 15.99 13.44 -11.76
CA ALA A 305 16.06 12.00 -11.54
C ALA A 305 16.73 11.66 -10.19
N ALA A 306 17.83 12.34 -9.84
CA ALA A 306 18.51 12.17 -8.56
C ALA A 306 17.59 12.48 -7.37
N ASP A 307 16.79 13.55 -7.44
CA ASP A 307 15.84 13.92 -6.38
C ASP A 307 14.73 12.87 -6.21
N LEU A 308 14.24 12.32 -7.32
CA LEU A 308 13.23 11.27 -7.27
C LEU A 308 13.77 9.97 -6.66
N PHE A 309 15.03 9.61 -6.92
CA PHE A 309 15.68 8.49 -6.23
C PHE A 309 15.83 8.75 -4.73
N LEU A 310 16.27 9.96 -4.34
CA LEU A 310 16.35 10.34 -2.92
C LEU A 310 14.98 10.30 -2.24
N MET A 311 13.94 10.82 -2.89
CA MET A 311 12.57 10.77 -2.38
C MET A 311 12.08 9.32 -2.26
N SER A 312 12.40 8.46 -3.22
CA SER A 312 12.11 7.02 -3.17
C SER A 312 12.78 6.34 -1.97
N MET A 313 14.03 6.67 -1.66
CA MET A 313 14.71 6.18 -0.47
C MET A 313 14.01 6.63 0.81
N LYS A 314 13.71 7.94 0.93
CA LYS A 314 13.01 8.51 2.10
C LYS A 314 11.65 7.84 2.33
N ILE A 315 10.85 7.68 1.29
CA ILE A 315 9.56 6.98 1.36
C ILE A 315 9.73 5.52 1.79
N SER A 316 10.74 4.82 1.29
CA SER A 316 11.00 3.42 1.67
C SER A 316 11.33 3.26 3.15
N ARG A 317 11.98 4.27 3.75
CA ARG A 317 12.22 4.36 5.21
C ARG A 317 10.99 4.77 6.02
N GLY A 318 9.95 5.26 5.34
CA GLY A 318 8.79 5.89 5.97
C GLY A 318 9.04 7.33 6.43
N GLU A 319 10.11 7.97 5.97
CA GLU A 319 10.38 9.40 6.22
C GLU A 319 9.41 10.26 5.37
N GLY A 320 8.72 11.22 5.99
CA GLY A 320 7.76 12.10 5.31
C GLY A 320 6.30 11.62 5.30
N SER A 321 6.05 10.37 5.73
CA SER A 321 4.71 9.98 6.18
C SER A 321 4.43 10.74 7.47
N HIS A 322 3.33 11.50 7.57
CA HIS A 322 2.84 12.08 8.82
C HIS A 322 2.62 10.94 9.85
N ARG A 323 3.68 10.56 10.57
CA ARG A 323 3.61 9.69 11.74
C ARG A 323 3.22 10.54 12.93
N GLU A 324 1.98 11.02 12.91
CA GLU A 324 1.33 11.43 14.16
C GLU A 324 0.75 10.17 14.78
N ASN A 325 1.33 9.73 15.90
CA ASN A 325 0.82 8.72 16.86
C ASN A 325 0.87 7.24 16.45
N ASP A 326 2.04 6.59 16.55
CA ASP A 326 2.14 5.11 16.53
C ASP A 326 3.14 4.56 17.57
N THR A 327 2.97 4.96 18.83
CA THR A 327 3.61 4.27 19.97
C THR A 327 2.81 3.06 20.46
N ALA A 328 1.54 2.93 20.06
CA ALA A 328 0.62 1.89 20.55
C ALA A 328 0.77 0.50 19.89
N THR A 329 1.46 0.38 18.76
CA THR A 329 1.56 -0.86 17.97
C THR A 329 2.72 -1.79 18.39
N LYS A 330 3.61 -1.33 19.29
CA LYS A 330 4.78 -2.10 19.73
C LYS A 330 4.47 -3.19 20.76
N ASP A 331 3.43 -3.03 21.58
CA ASP A 331 3.18 -3.93 22.72
C ASP A 331 2.14 -5.03 22.47
N ALA A 332 1.37 -4.97 21.38
CA ALA A 332 0.16 -5.80 21.22
C ALA A 332 0.32 -7.16 20.52
N LEU A 333 1.48 -7.52 19.96
CA LEU A 333 1.55 -8.64 18.99
C LEU A 333 2.77 -9.53 19.22
N LYS A 334 2.56 -10.61 19.98
CA LYS A 334 3.52 -11.70 20.28
C LYS A 334 3.03 -13.04 19.73
N SER A 335 2.90 -13.17 18.40
CA SER A 335 2.71 -14.49 17.77
C SER A 335 3.80 -14.76 16.73
N ASN A 336 4.27 -16.03 16.65
CA ASN A 336 5.37 -16.44 15.78
C ASN A 336 5.09 -16.22 14.27
N GLY A 337 3.82 -16.19 13.86
CA GLY A 337 3.43 -15.92 12.46
C GLY A 337 3.60 -14.44 12.08
N GLU A 338 3.34 -13.52 13.01
CA GLU A 338 3.41 -12.08 12.80
C GLU A 338 4.85 -11.57 12.78
N GLU A 339 5.74 -12.18 13.57
CA GLU A 339 7.17 -11.82 13.54
C GLU A 339 7.78 -12.09 12.16
N LYS A 340 7.43 -13.23 11.54
CA LYS A 340 7.86 -13.56 10.18
C LYS A 340 7.30 -12.57 9.15
N ARG A 341 6.01 -12.20 9.26
CA ARG A 341 5.39 -11.19 8.37
C ARG A 341 6.02 -9.80 8.53
N ARG A 342 6.30 -9.38 9.76
CA ARG A 342 7.01 -8.11 10.05
C ARG A 342 8.40 -8.11 9.45
N LYS A 343 9.20 -9.18 9.66
CA LYS A 343 10.53 -9.32 9.06
C LYS A 343 10.49 -9.23 7.54
N ASN A 344 9.52 -9.89 6.90
CA ASN A 344 9.34 -9.81 5.45
C ASN A 344 8.93 -8.41 4.96
N SER A 345 8.03 -7.72 5.68
CA SER A 345 7.66 -6.34 5.34
C SER A 345 8.85 -5.39 5.45
N THR A 346 9.67 -5.55 6.50
CA THR A 346 10.89 -4.75 6.69
C THR A 346 11.92 -5.04 5.60
N ALA A 347 12.16 -6.31 5.26
CA ALA A 347 13.08 -6.71 4.19
C ALA A 347 12.69 -6.14 2.82
N GLN A 348 11.39 -6.15 2.50
CA GLN A 348 10.91 -5.59 1.23
C GLN A 348 11.01 -4.06 1.17
N ASN A 349 10.81 -3.35 2.29
CA ASN A 349 11.05 -1.91 2.35
C ASN A 349 12.54 -1.58 2.17
N MET A 350 13.42 -2.37 2.80
CA MET A 350 14.87 -2.28 2.59
C MET A 350 15.25 -2.57 1.13
N GLU A 351 14.57 -3.49 0.44
CA GLU A 351 14.84 -3.77 -0.98
C GLU A 351 14.52 -2.56 -1.87
N CYS A 352 13.40 -1.88 -1.63
CA CYS A 352 13.05 -0.66 -2.36
C CYS A 352 14.08 0.45 -2.14
N GLU A 353 14.52 0.62 -0.89
CA GLU A 353 15.56 1.59 -0.54
C GLU A 353 16.91 1.24 -1.20
N ALA A 354 17.31 -0.03 -1.16
CA ALA A 354 18.55 -0.53 -1.75
C ALA A 354 18.56 -0.32 -3.27
N ILE A 355 17.43 -0.57 -3.95
CA ILE A 355 17.29 -0.32 -5.39
C ILE A 355 17.45 1.17 -5.68
N ALA A 356 16.77 2.05 -4.94
CA ALA A 356 16.87 3.49 -5.14
C ALA A 356 18.29 4.01 -4.89
N ALA A 357 18.93 3.57 -3.80
CA ALA A 357 20.31 3.91 -3.47
C ALA A 357 21.30 3.41 -4.52
N ALA A 358 21.15 2.17 -4.99
CA ALA A 358 21.98 1.61 -6.06
C ALA A 358 21.88 2.44 -7.34
N ARG A 359 20.66 2.80 -7.75
CA ARG A 359 20.44 3.60 -8.96
C ARG A 359 20.99 5.01 -8.83
N LEU A 360 20.83 5.63 -7.67
CA LEU A 360 21.41 6.94 -7.38
C LEU A 360 22.94 6.90 -7.38
N GLY A 361 23.54 5.89 -6.75
CA GLY A 361 24.99 5.69 -6.76
C GLY A 361 25.55 5.51 -8.17
N VAL A 362 24.90 4.67 -8.99
CA VAL A 362 25.25 4.49 -10.41
C VAL A 362 25.08 5.79 -11.19
N LEU A 363 24.05 6.59 -10.92
CA LEU A 363 23.86 7.90 -11.56
C LEU A 363 25.01 8.86 -11.22
N TYR A 364 25.43 8.90 -9.95
CA TYR A 364 26.56 9.73 -9.53
C TYR A 364 27.87 9.29 -10.17
N GLU A 365 28.15 7.99 -10.19
CA GLU A 365 29.37 7.41 -10.78
C GLU A 365 29.40 7.58 -12.30
N SER A 366 28.42 7.01 -13.00
CA SER A 366 28.47 6.88 -14.45
C SER A 366 28.11 8.17 -15.21
N VAL A 367 27.17 8.97 -14.69
CA VAL A 367 26.65 10.16 -15.37
C VAL A 367 27.24 11.44 -14.81
N LEU A 368 27.17 11.66 -13.49
CA LEU A 368 27.65 12.92 -12.89
C LEU A 368 29.17 12.93 -12.63
N LYS A 369 29.85 11.78 -12.78
CA LYS A 369 31.28 11.60 -12.53
C LYS A 369 31.70 12.08 -11.13
N ASN A 370 30.88 11.76 -10.13
CA ASN A 370 31.10 12.11 -8.72
C ASN A 370 31.24 10.85 -7.86
N ASP A 371 32.44 10.30 -7.84
CA ASP A 371 32.79 9.08 -7.09
C ASP A 371 32.59 9.24 -5.57
N PHE A 372 32.87 10.44 -5.04
CA PHE A 372 32.72 10.75 -3.62
C PHE A 372 31.27 10.64 -3.15
N LEU A 373 30.31 11.13 -3.95
CA LEU A 373 28.89 10.96 -3.64
C LEU A 373 28.38 9.57 -4.03
N ALA A 374 28.94 8.94 -5.05
CA ALA A 374 28.52 7.61 -5.48
C ALA A 374 28.80 6.53 -4.44
N GLU A 375 30.03 6.49 -3.89
CA GLU A 375 30.50 5.43 -3.01
C GLU A 375 29.57 5.18 -1.80
N PRO A 376 29.17 6.20 -1.01
CA PRO A 376 28.26 5.99 0.12
C PRO A 376 26.93 5.36 -0.27
N PHE A 377 26.32 5.76 -1.39
CA PHE A 377 25.05 5.19 -1.83
C PHE A 377 25.20 3.75 -2.33
N LEU A 378 26.29 3.45 -3.05
CA LEU A 378 26.58 2.10 -3.53
C LEU A 378 26.88 1.14 -2.37
N MET A 379 27.69 1.59 -1.40
CA MET A 379 27.98 0.86 -0.17
C MET A 379 26.71 0.58 0.63
N HIS A 380 25.87 1.61 0.82
CA HIS A 380 24.59 1.49 1.52
C HIS A 380 23.67 0.46 0.85
N ALA A 381 23.54 0.52 -0.48
CA ALA A 381 22.74 -0.44 -1.23
C ALA A 381 23.22 -1.89 -1.06
N ILE A 382 24.54 -2.11 -1.07
CA ILE A 382 25.15 -3.44 -0.89
C ILE A 382 24.97 -3.95 0.55
N GLN A 383 25.12 -3.08 1.54
CA GLN A 383 24.87 -3.42 2.95
C GLN A 383 23.42 -3.84 3.18
N LEU A 384 22.46 -3.09 2.64
CA LEU A 384 21.04 -3.46 2.69
C LEU A 384 20.79 -4.80 1.99
N ALA A 385 21.43 -5.05 0.83
CA ALA A 385 21.31 -6.31 0.13
C ALA A 385 21.74 -7.50 0.98
N HIS A 386 22.85 -7.41 1.72
CA HIS A 386 23.27 -8.48 2.64
C HIS A 386 22.23 -8.73 3.74
N VAL A 387 21.72 -7.68 4.37
CA VAL A 387 20.66 -7.79 5.39
C VAL A 387 19.40 -8.46 4.82
N ILE A 388 18.98 -8.08 3.62
CA ILE A 388 17.83 -8.71 2.94
C ILE A 388 18.11 -10.18 2.62
N GLY A 389 19.31 -10.50 2.14
CA GLY A 389 19.76 -11.86 1.84
C GLY A 389 19.70 -12.76 3.07
N ASP A 390 20.11 -12.24 4.23
CA ASP A 390 20.06 -12.96 5.51
C ASP A 390 18.63 -13.18 6.01
N ILE A 391 17.76 -12.17 5.90
CA ILE A 391 16.36 -12.25 6.37
C ILE A 391 15.53 -13.18 5.47
N GLU A 392 15.71 -13.09 4.15
CA GLU A 392 14.87 -13.82 3.19
C GLU A 392 15.53 -15.09 2.66
N HIS A 393 16.77 -15.39 3.08
CA HIS A 393 17.58 -16.50 2.56
C HIS A 393 17.71 -16.48 1.02
N ARG A 394 17.83 -15.28 0.43
CA ARG A 394 17.94 -15.08 -1.02
C ARG A 394 19.37 -14.78 -1.43
N ASN A 395 19.80 -15.36 -2.56
CA ASN A 395 21.05 -14.97 -3.19
C ASN A 395 20.86 -13.65 -3.95
N MET A 396 21.41 -12.56 -3.41
CA MET A 396 21.32 -11.24 -4.03
C MET A 396 22.17 -11.10 -5.29
N GLY A 397 23.17 -11.97 -5.49
CA GLY A 397 24.10 -11.94 -6.62
C GLY A 397 23.48 -12.14 -8.00
N LEU A 398 22.21 -12.53 -8.08
CA LEU A 398 21.45 -12.66 -9.33
C LEU A 398 20.60 -11.42 -9.66
N ASN A 399 20.53 -10.43 -8.76
CA ASN A 399 19.73 -9.23 -8.99
C ASN A 399 20.54 -8.20 -9.78
N ASP A 400 20.03 -7.75 -10.93
CA ASP A 400 20.70 -6.80 -11.82
C ASP A 400 21.15 -5.52 -11.10
N TRP A 401 20.31 -4.97 -10.23
CA TRP A 401 20.63 -3.75 -9.50
C TRP A 401 21.79 -3.95 -8.53
N PHE A 402 21.89 -5.12 -7.91
CA PHE A 402 22.98 -5.47 -6.99
C PHE A 402 24.28 -5.67 -7.78
N ILE A 403 24.23 -6.43 -8.88
CA ILE A 403 25.37 -6.61 -9.79
C ILE A 403 25.88 -5.26 -10.30
N CYS A 404 24.98 -4.36 -10.73
CA CYS A 404 25.34 -3.03 -11.18
C CYS A 404 26.00 -2.22 -10.05
N ALA A 405 25.42 -2.22 -8.85
CA ALA A 405 25.97 -1.49 -7.71
C ALA A 405 27.37 -1.99 -7.33
N THR A 406 27.58 -3.32 -7.30
CA THR A 406 28.90 -3.91 -7.01
C THR A 406 29.92 -3.54 -8.08
N LYS A 407 29.56 -3.60 -9.37
CA LYS A 407 30.45 -3.20 -10.47
C LYS A 407 30.82 -1.72 -10.41
N SER A 408 29.85 -0.83 -10.21
CA SER A 408 30.12 0.60 -10.07
C SER A 408 30.96 0.90 -8.82
N LEU A 409 30.73 0.21 -7.69
CA LEU A 409 31.56 0.39 -6.50
C LEU A 409 33.00 -0.08 -6.74
N GLN A 410 33.18 -1.20 -7.44
CA GLN A 410 34.51 -1.67 -7.85
C GLN A 410 35.19 -0.68 -8.78
N ALA A 411 34.45 -0.03 -9.70
CA ALA A 411 34.99 1.00 -10.57
C ALA A 411 35.42 2.25 -9.78
N VAL A 412 34.60 2.72 -8.83
CA VAL A 412 34.94 3.84 -7.93
C VAL A 412 36.18 3.52 -7.10
N ARG A 413 36.22 2.33 -6.49
CA ARG A 413 37.39 1.90 -5.70
C ARG A 413 38.63 1.72 -6.56
N ALA A 414 38.50 1.13 -7.75
CA ALA A 414 39.61 1.02 -8.68
C ALA A 414 40.12 2.40 -9.09
N ALA A 415 39.26 3.40 -9.28
CA ALA A 415 39.67 4.78 -9.55
C ALA A 415 40.39 5.44 -8.36
N HIS A 416 40.07 5.05 -7.12
CA HIS A 416 40.79 5.48 -5.91
C HIS A 416 42.12 4.72 -5.71
N ASP A 417 42.13 3.42 -6.00
CA ASP A 417 43.23 2.48 -5.79
C ASP A 417 44.21 2.42 -6.96
N THR A 418 43.87 2.96 -8.13
CA THR A 418 44.86 3.41 -9.11
C THR A 418 45.53 4.63 -8.51
N PRO A 419 46.78 4.55 -7.98
CA PRO A 419 47.43 5.69 -7.36
C PRO A 419 47.78 6.73 -8.42
N ASP A 420 46.83 7.56 -8.89
CA ASP A 420 47.05 8.46 -10.04
C ASP A 420 47.90 7.76 -11.14
N CYS A 421 47.65 6.46 -11.40
CA CYS A 421 48.72 5.60 -11.90
C CYS A 421 49.04 5.90 -13.37
N GLU A 422 50.29 6.34 -13.55
CA GLU A 422 51.01 6.74 -14.76
C GLU A 422 50.60 8.02 -15.48
N TYR A 423 49.38 8.54 -15.29
CA TYR A 423 49.05 9.84 -15.86
C TYR A 423 49.41 10.98 -14.90
N THR A 424 50.68 11.37 -14.90
CA THR A 424 51.08 12.69 -14.40
C THR A 424 50.61 13.74 -15.40
N PRO A 425 49.55 14.51 -15.11
CA PRO A 425 49.22 15.64 -15.96
C PRO A 425 50.42 16.58 -15.99
N ARG A 426 50.57 17.35 -17.08
CA ARG A 426 51.61 18.39 -17.12
C ARG A 426 51.51 19.28 -15.88
N GLU A 427 52.65 19.70 -15.30
CA GLU A 427 52.68 20.45 -14.03
C GLU A 427 51.78 21.69 -14.05
N GLU A 428 51.62 22.33 -15.21
CA GLU A 428 50.69 23.45 -15.43
C GLU A 428 49.24 23.12 -15.02
N PHE A 429 48.74 21.93 -15.37
CA PHE A 429 47.39 21.49 -15.02
C PHE A 429 47.27 21.09 -13.55
N LYS A 430 48.34 20.54 -12.97
CA LYS A 430 48.39 20.18 -11.55
C LYS A 430 48.39 21.44 -10.67
N ALA A 431 49.28 22.39 -10.96
CA ALA A 431 49.34 23.68 -10.29
C ALA A 431 48.00 24.43 -10.41
N PHE A 432 47.35 24.32 -11.57
CA PHE A 432 46.03 24.91 -11.78
C PHE A 432 44.94 24.25 -10.91
N ALA A 433 44.90 22.92 -10.83
CA ALA A 433 43.96 22.21 -9.95
C ALA A 433 44.19 22.57 -8.48
N GLU A 434 45.45 22.63 -8.04
CA GLU A 434 45.83 23.05 -6.69
C GLU A 434 45.44 24.51 -6.40
N SER A 435 45.53 25.39 -7.40
CA SER A 435 45.06 26.78 -7.28
C SER A 435 43.55 26.86 -7.12
N ILE A 436 42.77 26.01 -7.82
CA ILE A 436 41.32 25.93 -7.61
C ILE A 436 41.02 25.47 -6.18
N ASP A 437 41.69 24.41 -5.72
CA ASP A 437 41.54 23.88 -4.37
C ASP A 437 41.83 24.95 -3.30
N ALA A 438 42.92 25.70 -3.47
CA ALA A 438 43.29 26.78 -2.56
C ALA A 438 42.24 27.91 -2.54
N GLU A 439 41.82 28.38 -3.71
CA GLU A 439 40.87 29.49 -3.85
C GLU A 439 39.49 29.15 -3.25
N ILE A 440 39.07 27.89 -3.38
CA ILE A 440 37.82 27.38 -2.78
C ILE A 440 37.98 27.21 -1.27
N LYS A 441 39.07 26.61 -0.78
CA LYS A 441 39.27 26.34 0.66
C LYS A 441 39.40 27.60 1.50
N GLU A 442 39.91 28.69 0.94
CA GLU A 442 40.09 29.96 1.65
C GLU A 442 38.76 30.70 1.93
N SER A 443 37.65 30.26 1.35
CA SER A 443 36.37 30.97 1.43
C SER A 443 35.44 30.42 2.51
N GLU A 444 34.98 31.30 3.42
CA GLU A 444 34.11 30.92 4.55
C GLU A 444 32.69 30.49 4.16
N SER A 445 32.15 30.99 3.04
CA SER A 445 30.78 30.66 2.59
C SER A 445 30.75 29.94 1.25
N LYS A 446 29.79 29.01 1.09
CA LYS A 446 29.55 28.29 -0.18
C LYS A 446 29.19 29.22 -1.34
N THR A 447 28.50 30.34 -1.06
CA THR A 447 28.21 31.41 -2.02
C THR A 447 29.48 32.07 -2.53
N THR A 448 30.41 32.39 -1.62
CA THR A 448 31.72 32.92 -1.98
C THR A 448 32.54 31.91 -2.76
N GLN A 449 32.57 30.65 -2.33
CA GLN A 449 33.25 29.55 -3.03
C GLN A 449 32.76 29.41 -4.47
N ALA A 450 31.45 29.38 -4.70
CA ALA A 450 30.88 29.26 -6.04
C ALA A 450 31.16 30.48 -6.92
N ARG A 451 31.05 31.70 -6.38
CA ARG A 451 31.38 32.90 -7.14
C ARG A 451 32.86 32.89 -7.54
N LYS A 452 33.76 32.57 -6.62
CA LYS A 452 35.20 32.50 -6.88
C LYS A 452 35.52 31.43 -7.94
N LEU A 453 35.01 30.21 -7.77
CA LEU A 453 35.21 29.12 -8.74
C LEU A 453 34.73 29.54 -10.13
N LEU A 454 33.50 30.04 -10.25
CA LEU A 454 32.93 30.43 -11.54
C LEU A 454 33.73 31.56 -12.21
N ASN A 455 34.12 32.58 -11.45
CA ASN A 455 34.98 33.67 -11.96
C ASN A 455 36.35 33.14 -12.41
N TYR A 456 36.95 32.24 -11.64
CA TYR A 456 38.23 31.64 -11.93
C TYR A 456 38.17 30.81 -13.22
N LEU A 457 37.15 29.95 -13.37
CA LEU A 457 36.91 29.16 -14.58
C LEU A 457 36.69 30.05 -15.82
N SER A 458 35.95 31.14 -15.67
CA SER A 458 35.65 32.07 -16.77
C SER A 458 36.87 32.87 -17.24
N SER A 459 37.75 33.27 -16.31
CA SER A 459 38.89 34.14 -16.60
C SER A 459 40.17 33.38 -16.91
N GLN A 460 40.55 32.43 -16.05
CA GLN A 460 41.85 31.75 -16.12
C GLN A 460 41.80 30.50 -17.00
N HIS A 461 40.63 29.87 -17.14
CA HIS A 461 40.56 28.57 -17.79
C HIS A 461 39.24 28.33 -18.55
N PRO A 462 38.90 29.22 -19.50
CA PRO A 462 37.60 29.22 -20.16
C PRO A 462 37.32 27.90 -20.89
N ALA A 463 36.03 27.54 -20.94
CA ALA A 463 35.56 26.41 -21.72
C ALA A 463 36.08 26.47 -23.18
N LYS A 464 36.48 25.32 -23.72
CA LYS A 464 36.99 25.24 -25.10
C LYS A 464 35.92 25.57 -26.13
N ASN A 465 34.67 25.15 -25.87
CA ASN A 465 33.52 25.53 -26.68
C ASN A 465 33.20 27.02 -26.45
N ALA A 466 33.26 27.82 -27.52
CA ALA A 466 32.98 29.25 -27.47
C ALA A 466 31.55 29.56 -27.01
N ALA A 467 30.54 28.82 -27.49
CA ALA A 467 29.15 29.04 -27.10
C ALA A 467 28.94 28.82 -25.59
N HIS A 468 29.50 27.73 -25.05
CA HIS A 468 29.38 27.44 -23.61
C HIS A 468 30.15 28.44 -22.74
N ARG A 469 31.30 28.93 -23.23
CA ARG A 469 32.09 29.97 -22.56
C ARG A 469 31.30 31.27 -22.44
N ASP A 470 30.65 31.69 -23.52
CA ASP A 470 29.87 32.93 -23.57
C ASP A 470 28.62 32.82 -22.70
N GLU A 471 27.94 31.66 -22.73
CA GLU A 471 26.82 31.38 -21.82
C GLU A 471 27.28 31.43 -20.36
N MET A 472 28.41 30.83 -20.01
CA MET A 472 28.95 30.84 -18.65
C MET A 472 29.26 32.26 -18.17
N LYS A 473 29.90 33.09 -19.01
CA LYS A 473 30.14 34.51 -18.71
C LYS A 473 28.84 35.27 -18.45
N GLN A 474 27.85 35.10 -19.32
CA GLN A 474 26.55 35.72 -19.16
C GLN A 474 25.88 35.31 -17.84
N LYS A 475 25.93 34.02 -17.47
CA LYS A 475 25.37 33.56 -16.18
C LYS A 475 26.09 34.17 -14.99
N ILE A 476 27.42 34.29 -15.06
CA ILE A 476 28.25 34.88 -13.99
C ILE A 476 27.90 36.35 -13.76
N GLU A 477 27.71 37.13 -14.82
CA GLU A 477 27.31 38.55 -14.73
C GLU A 477 25.96 38.74 -14.04
N THR A 478 25.07 37.75 -14.16
CA THR A 478 23.73 37.76 -13.54
C THR A 478 23.69 37.17 -12.12
N LEU A 479 24.85 36.84 -11.51
CA LEU A 479 24.90 36.24 -10.18
C LEU A 479 24.47 37.21 -9.08
N ASP A 480 23.37 36.87 -8.41
CA ASP A 480 22.82 37.63 -7.30
C ASP A 480 23.07 36.85 -6.00
N ALA A 481 23.85 37.43 -5.08
CA ALA A 481 24.19 36.82 -3.79
C ALA A 481 22.95 36.48 -2.94
N SER A 482 21.84 37.18 -3.15
CA SER A 482 20.57 36.93 -2.46
C SER A 482 19.73 35.81 -3.07
N LYS A 483 20.10 35.31 -4.27
CA LYS A 483 19.30 34.35 -5.04
C LYS A 483 20.10 33.09 -5.38
N PHE A 484 19.93 32.05 -4.56
CA PHE A 484 20.58 30.73 -4.77
C PHE A 484 20.31 30.13 -6.14
N ILE A 485 19.15 30.41 -6.74
CA ILE A 485 18.80 29.94 -8.08
C ILE A 485 19.74 30.44 -9.18
N THR A 486 20.36 31.61 -9.01
CA THR A 486 21.31 32.17 -9.99
C THR A 486 22.61 31.37 -9.98
N TYR A 487 23.13 31.03 -8.79
CA TYR A 487 24.28 30.14 -8.62
C TYR A 487 24.03 28.74 -9.16
N LYS A 488 22.86 28.15 -8.84
CA LYS A 488 22.47 26.83 -9.37
C LYS A 488 22.55 26.80 -10.90
N LYS A 489 21.98 27.81 -11.58
CA LYS A 489 22.00 27.90 -13.05
C LYS A 489 23.41 28.08 -13.60
N ALA A 490 24.24 28.92 -12.98
CA ALA A 490 25.61 29.14 -13.43
C ALA A 490 26.50 27.89 -13.26
N LEU A 491 26.38 27.19 -12.12
CA LEU A 491 27.09 25.94 -11.87
C LEU A 491 26.65 24.82 -12.82
N MET A 492 25.39 24.79 -13.21
CA MET A 492 24.94 23.83 -14.23
C MET A 492 25.56 24.09 -15.60
N VAL A 493 25.70 25.35 -16.01
CA VAL A 493 26.40 25.68 -17.25
C VAL A 493 27.87 25.27 -17.14
N ALA A 494 28.54 25.55 -16.02
CA ALA A 494 29.90 25.08 -15.79
C ALA A 494 30.01 23.54 -15.87
N ALA A 495 29.04 22.81 -15.30
CA ALA A 495 29.02 21.36 -15.40
C ALA A 495 28.89 20.85 -16.85
N LYS A 496 28.12 21.54 -17.70
CA LYS A 496 28.06 21.25 -19.14
C LYS A 496 29.40 21.51 -19.83
N CYS A 497 30.06 22.62 -19.49
CA CYS A 497 31.35 23.04 -20.08
C CYS A 497 32.46 22.02 -19.81
N TYR A 498 32.56 21.53 -18.57
CA TYR A 498 33.69 20.72 -18.10
C TYR A 498 33.33 19.24 -17.92
N HIS A 499 32.24 18.76 -18.52
CA HIS A 499 31.92 17.34 -18.49
C HIS A 499 32.98 16.51 -19.22
N THR A 500 33.51 15.46 -18.58
CA THR A 500 34.65 14.69 -19.11
C THR A 500 34.34 14.02 -20.45
N ASP A 501 33.14 13.45 -20.61
CA ASP A 501 32.74 12.75 -21.84
C ASP A 501 32.77 13.63 -23.10
N LYS A 502 32.48 14.93 -22.97
CA LYS A 502 32.47 15.88 -24.10
C LYS A 502 33.84 16.49 -24.39
N ASN A 503 34.78 16.32 -23.48
CA ASN A 503 36.07 16.99 -23.51
C ASN A 503 37.21 16.04 -23.91
N GLY A 504 36.89 14.79 -24.26
CA GLY A 504 37.86 13.78 -24.69
C GLY A 504 38.73 14.18 -25.88
N ALA A 505 38.18 14.97 -26.82
CA ALA A 505 38.90 15.44 -28.01
C ALA A 505 40.05 16.41 -27.70
N TYR A 506 40.08 17.03 -26.51
CA TYR A 506 41.10 18.02 -26.13
C TYR A 506 42.29 17.42 -25.39
N GLY A 507 42.41 16.08 -25.37
CA GLY A 507 43.53 15.36 -24.78
C GLY A 507 43.34 15.01 -23.29
N ARG A 508 44.18 14.10 -22.81
CA ARG A 508 44.06 13.51 -21.47
C ARG A 508 44.24 14.54 -20.34
N ASP A 509 45.14 15.51 -20.48
CA ASP A 509 45.38 16.56 -19.49
C ASP A 509 44.11 17.35 -19.21
N TRP A 510 43.42 17.72 -20.29
CA TRP A 510 42.21 18.51 -20.22
C TRP A 510 41.06 17.70 -19.60
N VAL A 511 40.92 16.43 -19.95
CA VAL A 511 39.93 15.52 -19.35
C VAL A 511 40.18 15.33 -17.86
N TRP A 512 41.44 15.14 -17.46
CA TRP A 512 41.82 15.00 -16.06
C TRP A 512 41.43 16.25 -15.26
N LEU A 513 41.75 17.44 -15.77
CA LEU A 513 41.41 18.69 -15.10
C LEU A 513 39.90 18.94 -15.08
N CYS A 514 39.19 18.63 -16.17
CA CYS A 514 37.73 18.65 -16.21
C CYS A 514 37.11 17.81 -15.08
N GLY A 515 37.66 16.62 -14.82
CA GLY A 515 37.25 15.77 -13.69
C GLY A 515 37.45 16.44 -12.33
N LYS A 516 38.55 17.17 -12.12
CA LYS A 516 38.79 17.93 -10.87
C LYS A 516 37.81 19.10 -10.73
N ILE A 517 37.58 19.86 -11.80
CA ILE A 517 36.62 20.97 -11.82
C ILE A 517 35.20 20.47 -11.52
N MET A 518 34.79 19.36 -12.15
CA MET A 518 33.45 18.78 -11.99
C MET A 518 33.15 18.39 -10.55
N ARG A 519 34.13 17.91 -9.77
CA ARG A 519 33.94 17.63 -8.34
C ARG A 519 33.48 18.88 -7.59
N HIS A 520 34.22 19.98 -7.71
CA HIS A 520 33.87 21.24 -7.05
C HIS A 520 32.55 21.81 -7.53
N VAL A 521 32.30 21.76 -8.85
CA VAL A 521 31.04 22.23 -9.43
C VAL A 521 29.85 21.42 -8.88
N ASN A 522 29.95 20.10 -8.84
CA ASN A 522 28.91 19.22 -8.32
C ASN A 522 28.68 19.41 -6.82
N ASP A 523 29.74 19.55 -6.02
CA ASP A 523 29.65 19.78 -4.57
C ASP A 523 28.92 21.09 -4.26
N LEU A 524 29.29 22.17 -4.95
CA LEU A 524 28.64 23.47 -4.80
C LEU A 524 27.21 23.44 -5.33
N PHE A 525 26.96 22.78 -6.46
CA PHE A 525 25.62 22.64 -7.01
C PHE A 525 24.68 21.92 -6.02
N THR A 526 25.16 20.84 -5.40
CA THR A 526 24.43 20.07 -4.38
C THR A 526 24.03 20.95 -3.20
N PHE A 527 24.95 21.82 -2.73
CA PHE A 527 24.67 22.81 -1.70
C PHE A 527 23.54 23.79 -2.11
N PHE A 528 23.63 24.43 -3.29
CA PHE A 528 22.60 25.40 -3.73
C PHE A 528 21.25 24.77 -4.06
N LYS A 529 21.22 23.45 -4.26
CA LYS A 529 19.99 22.68 -4.42
C LYS A 529 19.30 22.40 -3.08
N GLY A 530 20.01 22.52 -1.96
CA GLY A 530 19.50 22.18 -0.62
C GLY A 530 19.50 20.68 -0.33
N VAL A 531 20.39 19.92 -0.97
CA VAL A 531 20.51 18.45 -0.80
C VAL A 531 21.63 18.07 0.19
N ALA A 532 22.43 19.05 0.65
CA ALA A 532 23.56 18.87 1.56
C ALA A 532 23.15 18.64 3.02
#